data_AF-A0A151R5E9-F1
#
_entry.id   AF-A0A151R5E9-F1
#
_cell.length_a   1.000
_cell.length_b   1.000
_cell.length_c   1.000
_cell.angle_alpha   90.00
_cell.angle_beta   90.00
_cell.angle_gamma   90.00
#
_symmetry.space_group_name_H-M   'P 1'
#
loop_
_entity.id
_entity.type
_entity.pdbx_description
1 polymer ?
#
loop_
_entity_poly.entity_id
_entity_poly.type
_entity_poly.pdbx_seq_one_letter_code
_entity_poly.pdbx_strand_id
1 'polypeptide(L)'
;MTGCQPSDFPMEQHLRLRPNDDTFLPDPTTYRRLVGCLLYLTVIRPDIQYVVNTLSQFMQSPCSSHLDAATRVLRYLKGSVGQGLFLPASSSITLVRYADSDWVGCPTTC
;
A
#
# COMPACT_ATOMS: atom_id res chain seq x y z
N MET A 1 15.77 10.35 -2.49
CA MET A 1 15.23 9.15 -3.17
C MET A 1 15.26 9.31 -4.70
N THR A 2 16.42 9.66 -5.27
CA THR A 2 16.52 10.14 -6.66
C THR A 2 16.71 9.03 -7.70
N GLY A 3 16.79 7.75 -7.27
CA GLY A 3 17.03 6.60 -8.15
C GLY A 3 16.22 5.34 -7.83
N CYS A 4 15.15 5.41 -7.03
CA CYS A 4 14.37 4.21 -6.71
C CYS A 4 13.53 3.73 -7.90
N GLN A 5 13.70 2.45 -8.27
CA GLN A 5 12.90 1.73 -9.28
C GLN A 5 11.45 1.58 -8.79
N PRO A 6 10.44 1.95 -9.60
CA PRO A 6 9.03 1.78 -9.25
C PRO A 6 8.66 0.30 -9.04
N SER A 7 7.67 0.04 -8.18
CA SER A 7 7.07 -1.29 -8.00
C SER A 7 5.71 -1.30 -8.68
N ASP A 8 5.35 -2.37 -9.40
CA ASP A 8 4.05 -2.46 -10.08
C ASP A 8 2.88 -2.72 -9.11
N PHE A 9 3.18 -3.36 -7.97
CA PHE A 9 2.20 -3.68 -6.94
C PHE A 9 2.66 -3.14 -5.57
N PRO A 10 1.72 -2.73 -4.68
CA PRO A 10 2.06 -2.14 -3.39
C PRO A 10 2.57 -3.17 -2.37
N MET A 11 2.14 -4.44 -2.48
CA MET A 11 2.54 -5.55 -1.59
C MET A 11 2.43 -6.88 -2.35
N GLU A 12 3.24 -7.87 -1.97
CA GLU A 12 3.15 -9.23 -2.50
C GLU A 12 1.97 -9.99 -1.86
N GLN A 13 1.17 -10.69 -2.68
CA GLN A 13 -0.05 -11.39 -2.27
C GLN A 13 0.19 -12.53 -1.24
N HIS A 14 1.43 -12.99 -1.08
CA HIS A 14 1.81 -14.04 -0.14
C HIS A 14 2.84 -13.59 0.90
N LEU A 15 3.15 -12.28 0.98
CA LEU A 15 4.09 -11.77 1.97
C LEU A 15 3.48 -11.84 3.37
N ARG A 16 3.86 -12.86 4.14
CA ARG A 16 3.50 -12.95 5.55
C ARG A 16 4.49 -12.15 6.37
N LEU A 17 4.12 -10.91 6.67
CA LEU A 17 4.79 -10.11 7.70
C LEU A 17 4.61 -10.82 9.04
N ARG A 18 5.70 -11.31 9.63
CA ARG A 18 5.69 -12.04 10.89
C ARG A 18 6.30 -11.18 12.00
N PRO A 19 5.74 -11.20 13.22
CA PRO A 19 6.18 -10.32 14.31
C PRO A 19 7.64 -10.53 14.76
N ASN A 20 8.20 -11.73 14.57
CA ASN A 20 9.43 -12.16 15.27
C ASN A 20 10.50 -12.81 14.36
N ASP A 21 10.32 -12.78 13.03
CA ASP A 21 11.26 -13.48 12.14
C ASP A 21 12.54 -12.65 11.85
N ASP A 22 12.53 -11.34 12.19
CA ASP A 22 13.57 -10.38 11.81
C ASP A 22 14.04 -9.48 12.96
N THR A 23 15.14 -8.76 12.73
CA THR A 23 15.67 -7.77 13.65
C THR A 23 14.73 -6.59 13.83
N PHE A 24 14.43 -6.26 15.10
CA PHE A 24 13.67 -5.07 15.45
C PHE A 24 14.40 -3.80 15.00
N LEU A 25 13.63 -2.80 14.60
CA LEU A 25 14.17 -1.51 14.21
C LEU A 25 14.72 -0.76 15.43
N PRO A 26 15.96 -0.24 15.36
CA PRO A 26 16.55 0.53 16.46
C PRO A 26 15.84 1.88 16.69
N ASP A 27 15.24 2.46 15.65
CA ASP A 27 14.36 3.63 15.74
C ASP A 27 12.99 3.35 15.09
N PRO A 28 11.93 3.11 15.89
CA PRO A 28 10.58 2.91 15.36
C PRO A 28 9.93 4.22 14.89
N THR A 29 10.49 5.39 15.22
CA THR A 29 9.91 6.70 14.89
C THR A 29 9.80 6.90 13.39
N THR A 30 10.85 6.53 12.66
CA THR A 30 10.89 6.62 11.20
C THR A 30 9.78 5.79 10.56
N TYR A 31 9.59 4.55 11.01
CA TYR A 31 8.50 3.68 10.54
C TYR A 31 7.12 4.26 10.86
N ARG A 32 6.89 4.70 12.10
CA ARG A 32 5.59 5.25 12.53
C ARG A 32 5.21 6.51 11.75
N ARG A 33 6.17 7.42 11.53
CA ARG A 33 5.97 8.61 10.70
C ARG A 33 5.58 8.23 9.27
N LEU A 34 6.28 7.24 8.70
CA LEU A 34 6.01 6.79 7.34
C LEU A 34 4.60 6.21 7.20
N VAL A 35 4.22 5.28 8.09
CA VAL A 35 2.87 4.68 8.06
C VAL A 35 1.79 5.73 8.35
N GLY A 36 2.06 6.73 9.20
CA GLY A 36 1.17 7.87 9.42
C GLY A 36 0.91 8.68 8.13
N CYS A 37 1.95 8.98 7.36
CA CYS A 37 1.79 9.64 6.06
C CYS A 37 1.04 8.76 5.05
N LEU A 38 1.31 7.46 5.05
CA LEU A 38 0.59 6.50 4.18
C LEU A 38 -0.90 6.40 4.55
N LEU A 39 -1.24 6.42 5.84
CA LEU A 39 -2.63 6.45 6.33
C LEU A 39 -3.38 7.69 5.87
N TYR A 40 -2.72 8.85 5.78
CA TYR A 40 -3.33 10.03 5.20
C TYR A 40 -3.60 9.85 3.70
N LEU A 41 -2.67 9.21 2.98
CA LEU A 41 -2.79 8.99 1.54
C LEU A 41 -3.89 8.02 1.14
N THR A 42 -4.29 7.06 2.00
CA THR A 42 -5.36 6.10 1.66
C THR A 42 -6.69 6.77 1.34
N VAL A 43 -6.94 7.98 1.86
CA VAL A 43 -8.14 8.78 1.56
C VAL A 43 -8.23 9.12 0.06
N ILE A 44 -7.10 9.37 -0.58
CA ILE A 44 -7.02 9.77 -2.00
C ILE A 44 -6.63 8.56 -2.88
N ARG A 45 -6.01 7.54 -2.30
CA ARG A 45 -5.49 6.32 -2.95
C ARG A 45 -5.97 5.06 -2.21
N PRO A 46 -7.22 4.62 -2.40
CA PRO A 46 -7.75 3.43 -1.72
C PRO A 46 -7.07 2.13 -2.18
N ASP A 47 -6.39 2.15 -3.33
CA ASP A 47 -5.59 1.04 -3.88
C ASP A 47 -4.48 0.55 -2.95
N ILE A 48 -4.00 1.40 -2.03
CA ILE A 48 -2.97 1.02 -1.04
C ILE A 48 -3.55 0.69 0.35
N GLN A 49 -4.87 0.80 0.55
CA GLN A 49 -5.51 0.74 1.87
C GLN A 49 -5.22 -0.57 2.61
N TYR A 50 -5.35 -1.71 1.93
CA TYR A 50 -5.09 -3.02 2.51
C TYR A 50 -3.66 -3.11 3.08
N VAL A 51 -2.68 -2.71 2.27
CA VAL A 51 -1.26 -2.79 2.60
C VAL A 51 -0.92 -1.88 3.79
N VAL A 52 -1.44 -0.66 3.79
CA VAL A 52 -1.22 0.31 4.87
C VAL A 52 -1.87 -0.17 6.17
N ASN A 53 -3.05 -0.78 6.10
CA ASN A 53 -3.71 -1.35 7.27
C ASN A 53 -2.95 -2.56 7.84
N THR A 54 -2.34 -3.39 7.00
CA THR A 54 -1.47 -4.47 7.48
C THR A 54 -0.21 -3.91 8.16
N LEU A 55 0.41 -2.88 7.59
CA LEU A 55 1.60 -2.24 8.19
C LEU A 55 1.30 -1.55 9.53
N SER A 56 0.10 -0.98 9.70
CA SER A 56 -0.28 -0.30 10.95
C SER A 56 -0.36 -1.25 12.15
N GLN A 57 -0.60 -2.55 11.93
CA GLN A 57 -0.62 -3.57 12.99
C GLN A 57 0.74 -3.73 13.68
N PHE A 58 1.84 -3.39 12.99
CA PHE A 58 3.21 -3.56 13.49
C PHE A 58 3.83 -2.26 14.03
N MET A 59 3.03 -1.25 14.38
CA MET A 59 3.54 0.03 14.88
C MET A 59 4.24 -0.03 16.25
N GLN A 60 3.87 -1.00 17.09
CA GLN A 60 4.44 -1.12 18.44
C GLN A 60 5.89 -1.61 18.39
N SER A 61 6.15 -2.64 17.60
CA SER A 61 7.45 -3.31 17.47
C SER A 61 7.75 -3.62 16.00
N PRO A 62 8.11 -2.60 15.19
CA PRO A 62 8.41 -2.81 13.78
C PRO A 62 9.78 -3.48 13.60
N CYS A 63 9.93 -4.19 12.48
CA CYS A 63 11.13 -4.95 12.11
C CYS A 63 11.62 -4.46 10.74
N SER A 64 12.84 -4.82 10.37
CA SER A 64 13.43 -4.46 9.07
C SER A 64 12.51 -4.79 7.89
N SER A 65 11.91 -5.99 7.87
CA SER A 65 10.95 -6.41 6.84
C SER A 65 9.69 -5.52 6.77
N HIS A 66 9.20 -5.03 7.91
CA HIS A 66 8.08 -4.09 7.96
C HIS A 66 8.47 -2.76 7.28
N LEU A 67 9.68 -2.25 7.53
CA LEU A 67 10.17 -1.02 6.89
C LEU A 67 10.43 -1.21 5.39
N ASP A 68 10.94 -2.36 4.97
CA ASP A 68 11.14 -2.69 3.56
C ASP A 68 9.82 -2.76 2.80
N ALA A 69 8.80 -3.39 3.39
CA ALA A 69 7.44 -3.41 2.86
C ALA A 69 6.87 -2.00 2.75
N ALA A 70 7.02 -1.16 3.77
CA ALA A 70 6.57 0.22 3.74
C ALA A 70 7.31 1.05 2.67
N THR A 71 8.60 0.81 2.48
CA THR A 71 9.41 1.43 1.42
C THR A 71 8.98 0.98 0.03
N ARG A 72 8.51 -0.26 -0.14
CA ARG A 72 7.94 -0.74 -1.40
C ARG A 72 6.66 0.01 -1.77
N VAL A 73 5.79 0.30 -0.80
CA VAL A 73 4.60 1.14 -1.03
C VAL A 73 4.99 2.51 -1.57
N LEU A 74 6.05 3.13 -1.04
CA LEU A 74 6.55 4.41 -1.58
C LEU A 74 7.05 4.28 -3.01
N ARG A 75 7.72 3.16 -3.36
CA ARG A 75 8.17 2.89 -4.74
C ARG A 75 7.00 2.73 -5.69
N TYR A 76 5.94 2.05 -5.25
CA TYR A 76 4.68 1.94 -5.99
C TYR A 76 4.04 3.31 -6.23
N LEU A 77 3.89 4.11 -5.17
CA LEU A 77 3.35 5.46 -5.27
C LEU A 77 4.15 6.34 -6.23
N LYS A 78 5.50 6.27 -6.16
CA LYS A 78 6.41 6.98 -7.07
C LYS A 78 6.13 6.68 -8.55
N GLY A 79 5.77 5.44 -8.89
CA GLY A 79 5.46 5.03 -10.27
C GLY A 79 4.23 5.72 -10.87
N SER A 80 3.36 6.26 -10.02
CA SER A 80 2.11 6.91 -10.43
C SER A 80 2.09 8.42 -10.19
N VAL A 81 3.23 9.02 -9.79
CA VAL A 81 3.32 10.47 -9.56
C VAL A 81 3.09 11.20 -10.88
N GLY A 82 2.01 11.99 -10.95
CA GLY A 82 1.62 12.73 -12.15
C GLY A 82 0.62 12.02 -13.06
N GLN A 83 0.18 10.80 -12.72
CA GLN A 83 -0.96 10.17 -13.40
C GLN A 83 -2.26 10.70 -12.80
N GLY A 84 -3.12 11.26 -13.65
CA GLY A 84 -4.44 11.79 -13.29
C GLY A 84 -5.47 11.46 -14.36
N LEU A 85 -6.75 11.65 -14.04
CA LEU A 85 -7.82 11.50 -15.03
C LEU A 85 -7.82 12.70 -15.97
N PHE A 86 -7.53 12.46 -17.25
CA PHE A 86 -7.66 13.47 -18.30
C PHE A 86 -9.06 13.41 -18.91
N LEU A 87 -9.84 14.47 -18.71
CA LEU A 87 -11.22 14.61 -19.22
C LEU A 87 -11.27 15.75 -20.26
N PRO A 88 -11.01 15.47 -21.54
CA PRO A 88 -11.04 16.51 -22.57
C PRO A 88 -12.47 16.94 -22.89
N ALA A 89 -12.70 18.26 -23.02
CA ALA A 89 -14.01 18.86 -23.23
C ALA A 89 -14.72 18.40 -24.53
N SER A 90 -13.96 18.00 -25.54
CA SER A 90 -14.46 17.51 -26.83
C SER A 90 -14.08 16.04 -27.01
N SER A 91 -14.72 15.15 -26.26
CA SER A 91 -14.59 13.71 -26.48
C SER A 91 -15.93 13.00 -26.26
N SER A 92 -16.23 12.02 -27.12
CA SER A 92 -17.35 11.10 -26.90
C SER A 92 -16.97 10.08 -25.82
N ILE A 93 -16.94 10.50 -24.55
CA ILE A 93 -16.59 9.61 -23.44
C ILE A 93 -17.66 8.52 -23.34
N THR A 94 -17.32 7.30 -23.72
CA THR A 94 -18.14 6.11 -23.45
C THR A 94 -17.70 5.55 -22.12
N LEU A 95 -18.50 5.74 -21.07
CA LEU A 95 -18.19 5.26 -19.72
C LEU A 95 -18.41 3.74 -19.66
N VAL A 96 -17.33 2.97 -19.68
CA VAL A 96 -17.38 1.51 -19.45
C VAL A 96 -17.04 1.24 -17.99
N ARG A 97 -17.96 0.63 -17.24
CA ARG A 97 -17.72 0.22 -15.84
C ARG A 97 -17.49 -1.28 -15.80
N TYR A 98 -16.41 -1.68 -15.12
CA TYR A 98 -16.16 -3.05 -14.73
C TYR A 98 -16.40 -3.16 -13.21
N ALA A 99 -17.02 -4.24 -12.76
CA ALA A 99 -17.18 -4.57 -11.35
C ALA A 99 -16.52 -5.92 -11.12
N ASP A 100 -15.49 -5.95 -10.28
CA ASP A 100 -14.88 -7.19 -9.82
C ASP A 100 -15.45 -7.52 -8.43
N SER A 101 -15.89 -8.75 -8.25
CA SER A 101 -16.45 -9.25 -6.99
C SER A 101 -15.62 -10.44 -6.54
N ASP A 102 -14.74 -10.24 -5.57
CA ASP A 102 -13.95 -11.29 -4.94
C ASP A 102 -14.77 -11.97 -3.83
N TRP A 103 -15.65 -12.87 -4.23
CA TRP A 103 -16.54 -13.61 -3.32
C TRP A 103 -15.86 -14.82 -2.65
N VAL A 104 -14.72 -14.62 -1.98
CA VAL A 104 -14.05 -15.66 -1.15
C VAL A 104 -13.28 -14.98 0.01
N GLY A 105 -13.51 -15.22 1.30
CA GLY A 105 -14.42 -16.15 1.97
C GLY A 105 -14.45 -15.84 3.48
N CYS A 106 -15.64 -15.92 4.07
CA CYS A 106 -15.83 -15.89 5.52
C CYS A 106 -15.70 -17.34 6.05
N PRO A 107 -14.80 -17.67 6.99
CA PRO A 107 -14.64 -19.03 7.50
C PRO A 107 -15.54 -19.36 8.71
N THR A 108 -16.59 -18.59 8.99
CA THR A 108 -17.47 -18.84 10.16
C THR A 108 -18.94 -18.70 9.82
N THR A 109 -19.48 -19.77 9.23
CA THR A 109 -20.89 -20.17 9.37
C THR A 109 -20.97 -21.69 9.33
N CYS A 110 -20.69 -22.36 10.46
CA CYS A 110 -21.63 -23.23 11.19
C CYS A 110 -21.20 -23.26 12.66
#